data_AF-A0A7I7LM57-F1
#
_entry.id   AF-A0A7I7LM57-F1
#
_cell.length_a   1.000
_cell.length_b   1.000
_cell.length_c   1.000
_cell.angle_alpha   90.00
_cell.angle_beta   90.00
_cell.angle_gamma   90.00
#
_symmetry.space_group_name_H-M   'P 1'
#
loop_
_entity.id
_entity.type
_entity.pdbx_description
1 polymer ?
#
loop_
_entity_poly.entity_id
_entity_poly.type
_entity_poly.pdbx_seq_one_letter_code
_entity_poly.pdbx_strand_id
1 'polypeptide(L)'
;MLVILAALAGSAYMVLQHRDATRQRERVAEFAAAARQGVITLTSLDFQDAKQGIGRILDNSTGSFKDELLKSSDDFIQVVQQAQVVEQGTVQAVAVDRNSMTDDSAVVLVASTSEVTNAAGAKKDPRKYRLIVTITRDGDQLKMSKVEFVP
;
A
#
# COMPACT_ATOMS: atom_id res chain seq x y z
N MET A 1 44.65 27.93 -9.84
CA MET A 1 43.93 26.84 -10.52
C MET A 1 43.44 25.74 -9.57
N LEU A 2 44.28 25.21 -8.67
CA LEU A 2 43.89 24.11 -7.76
C LEU A 2 42.64 24.39 -6.90
N VAL A 3 42.52 25.62 -6.35
CA VAL A 3 41.37 26.01 -5.52
C VAL A 3 40.05 26.00 -6.32
N ILE A 4 40.10 26.43 -7.58
CA ILE A 4 38.92 26.45 -8.47
C ILE A 4 38.50 25.02 -8.82
N LEU A 5 39.46 24.14 -9.12
CA LEU A 5 39.18 22.72 -9.40
C LEU A 5 38.60 22.00 -8.17
N ALA A 6 39.13 22.27 -6.97
CA ALA A 6 38.60 21.72 -5.72
C ALA A 6 37.18 22.23 -5.41
N ALA A 7 36.91 23.52 -5.64
CA ALA A 7 35.58 24.10 -5.46
C ALA A 7 34.56 23.54 -6.45
N LEU A 8 34.94 23.34 -7.72
CA LEU A 8 34.10 22.72 -8.74
C LEU A 8 33.82 21.25 -8.43
N ALA A 9 34.83 20.49 -8.00
CA ALA A 9 34.67 19.09 -7.59
C ALA A 9 33.75 18.96 -6.36
N GLY A 10 33.93 19.81 -5.35
CA GLY A 10 33.06 19.85 -4.17
C GLY A 10 31.62 20.22 -4.51
N SER A 11 31.42 21.20 -5.39
CA SER A 11 30.09 21.60 -5.85
C SER A 11 29.40 20.49 -6.65
N ALA A 12 30.12 19.82 -7.55
CA ALA A 12 29.62 18.69 -8.31
C ALA A 12 29.23 17.52 -7.40
N TYR A 13 30.08 17.19 -6.41
CA TYR A 13 29.78 16.16 -5.42
C TYR A 13 28.53 16.49 -4.60
N MET A 14 28.39 17.73 -4.14
CA MET A 14 27.22 18.19 -3.37
C MET A 14 25.93 18.10 -4.19
N VAL A 15 25.98 18.45 -5.48
CA VAL A 15 24.83 18.33 -6.39
C VAL A 15 24.44 16.86 -6.60
N LEU A 16 25.40 15.95 -6.79
CA LEU A 16 25.12 14.52 -6.93
C LEU A 16 24.46 13.95 -5.66
N GLN A 17 25.06 14.22 -4.50
CA GLN A 17 24.53 13.77 -3.22
C GLN A 17 23.12 14.32 -2.95
N HIS A 18 22.87 15.57 -3.32
CA HIS A 18 21.54 16.17 -3.20
C HIS A 18 20.52 15.48 -4.12
N ARG A 19 20.90 15.19 -5.37
CA ARG A 19 20.02 14.49 -6.33
C ARG A 19 19.67 13.08 -5.88
N ASP A 20 20.65 12.35 -5.34
CA ASP A 20 20.43 10.99 -4.83
C ASP A 20 19.51 11.00 -3.60
N ALA A 21 19.73 11.94 -2.68
CA ALA A 21 18.87 12.12 -1.51
C ALA A 21 17.42 12.47 -1.91
N THR A 22 17.24 13.34 -2.91
CA THR A 22 15.92 13.74 -3.41
C THR A 22 15.21 12.58 -4.10
N ARG A 23 15.89 11.86 -5.01
CA ARG A 23 15.33 10.66 -5.67
C ARG A 23 14.90 9.60 -4.67
N GLN A 24 15.69 9.39 -3.63
CA GLN A 24 15.34 8.41 -2.60
C GLN A 24 14.09 8.84 -1.80
N ARG A 25 13.95 10.13 -1.49
CA ARG A 25 12.74 10.66 -0.84
C ARG A 25 11.51 10.53 -1.72
N GLU A 26 11.63 10.83 -3.01
CA GLU A 26 10.56 10.68 -3.99
C GLU A 26 10.09 9.23 -4.08
N ARG A 27 11.01 8.26 -4.18
CA ARG A 27 10.65 6.82 -4.18
C ARG A 27 9.95 6.39 -2.89
N VAL A 28 10.46 6.81 -1.73
CA VAL A 28 9.80 6.53 -0.45
C VAL A 28 8.37 7.09 -0.44
N ALA A 29 8.16 8.30 -0.95
CA ALA A 29 6.83 8.89 -1.04
C ALA A 29 5.92 8.12 -2.03
N GLU A 30 6.46 7.68 -3.17
CA GLU A 30 5.74 6.87 -4.18
C GLU A 30 5.25 5.54 -3.58
N PHE A 31 6.15 4.76 -2.96
CA PHE A 31 5.80 3.50 -2.30
C PHE A 31 4.82 3.70 -1.14
N ALA A 32 5.02 4.75 -0.33
CA ALA A 32 4.11 5.06 0.78
C ALA A 32 2.70 5.43 0.29
N ALA A 33 2.60 6.19 -0.80
CA ALA A 33 1.31 6.57 -1.40
C ALA A 33 0.60 5.36 -1.99
N ALA A 34 1.33 4.50 -2.72
CA ALA A 34 0.78 3.26 -3.27
C ALA A 34 0.26 2.32 -2.18
N ALA A 35 1.04 2.10 -1.11
CA ALA A 35 0.62 1.28 0.02
C ALA A 35 -0.59 1.86 0.75
N ARG A 36 -0.63 3.19 0.97
CA ARG A 36 -1.77 3.87 1.58
C ARG A 36 -3.04 3.61 0.78
N GLN A 37 -3.00 3.84 -0.53
CA GLN A 37 -4.16 3.68 -1.40
C GLN A 37 -4.60 2.21 -1.51
N GLY A 38 -3.64 1.29 -1.65
CA GLY A 38 -3.90 -0.14 -1.67
C GLY A 38 -4.59 -0.62 -0.39
N VAL A 39 -4.09 -0.21 0.77
CA VAL A 39 -4.68 -0.57 2.07
C VAL A 39 -6.06 0.05 2.27
N ILE A 40 -6.28 1.31 1.88
CA ILE A 40 -7.62 1.91 1.93
C ILE A 40 -8.59 1.10 1.07
N THR A 41 -8.16 0.71 -0.13
CA THR A 41 -8.98 -0.09 -1.05
C THR A 41 -9.28 -1.48 -0.48
N LEU A 42 -8.28 -2.10 0.15
CA LEU A 42 -8.40 -3.41 0.79
C LEU A 42 -9.36 -3.39 1.99
N THR A 43 -9.37 -2.30 2.76
CA THR A 43 -10.12 -2.17 4.02
C THR A 43 -11.43 -1.40 3.85
N SER A 44 -11.87 -1.17 2.61
CA SER A 44 -13.12 -0.50 2.28
C SER A 44 -13.94 -1.33 1.28
N LEU A 45 -15.07 -1.85 1.75
CA LEU A 45 -15.97 -2.69 0.95
C LEU A 45 -17.42 -2.32 1.24
N ASP A 46 -18.28 -2.43 0.24
CA ASP A 46 -19.72 -2.27 0.38
C ASP A 46 -20.41 -3.48 -0.26
N PHE A 47 -21.31 -4.11 0.48
CA PHE A 47 -22.06 -5.28 0.00
C PHE A 47 -22.90 -5.01 -1.25
N GLN A 48 -23.34 -3.77 -1.46
CA GLN A 48 -24.11 -3.37 -2.64
C GLN A 48 -23.29 -3.51 -3.92
N ASP A 49 -21.99 -3.25 -3.84
CA ASP A 49 -21.05 -3.27 -4.96
C ASP A 49 -19.89 -4.26 -4.74
N ALA A 50 -20.13 -5.35 -3.99
CA ALA A 50 -19.09 -6.27 -3.52
C ALA A 50 -18.17 -6.76 -4.64
N LYS A 51 -18.74 -7.15 -5.79
CA LYS A 51 -17.98 -7.62 -6.97
C LYS A 51 -17.04 -6.53 -7.50
N GLN A 52 -17.49 -5.29 -7.59
CA GLN A 52 -16.66 -4.17 -8.02
C GLN A 52 -15.62 -3.80 -6.97
N GLY A 53 -15.97 -3.88 -5.68
CA GLY A 53 -15.03 -3.72 -4.57
C GLY A 53 -13.86 -4.70 -4.66
N ILE A 54 -14.15 -6.00 -4.74
CA ILE A 54 -13.13 -7.04 -4.90
C ILE A 54 -12.33 -6.86 -6.20
N GLY A 55 -12.99 -6.48 -7.30
CA GLY A 55 -12.31 -6.12 -8.55
C GLY A 55 -11.24 -5.04 -8.37
N ARG A 56 -11.56 -3.96 -7.65
CA ARG A 56 -10.58 -2.89 -7.34
C ARG A 56 -9.42 -3.38 -6.47
N ILE A 57 -9.63 -4.35 -5.59
CA ILE A 57 -8.55 -4.95 -4.80
C ILE A 57 -7.67 -5.82 -5.73
N LEU A 58 -8.27 -6.59 -6.63
CA LEU A 58 -7.57 -7.38 -7.64
C LEU A 58 -6.73 -6.50 -8.59
N ASP A 59 -7.25 -5.35 -9.02
CA ASP A 59 -6.53 -4.40 -9.87
C ASP A 59 -5.32 -3.79 -9.17
N ASN A 60 -5.41 -3.57 -7.85
CA ASN A 60 -4.32 -3.07 -7.00
C ASN A 60 -3.41 -4.15 -6.43
N SER A 61 -3.55 -5.40 -6.87
CA SER A 61 -2.73 -6.53 -6.41
C SER A 61 -1.92 -7.15 -7.53
N THR A 62 -0.83 -7.79 -7.15
CA THR A 62 0.02 -8.61 -8.02
C THR A 62 0.60 -9.77 -7.20
N GLY A 63 1.46 -10.60 -7.79
CA GLY A 63 2.18 -11.68 -7.11
C GLY A 63 1.27 -12.63 -6.31
N SER A 64 1.81 -13.13 -5.19
CA SER A 64 1.12 -14.14 -4.38
C SER A 64 -0.20 -13.62 -3.78
N PHE A 65 -0.25 -12.34 -3.41
CA PHE A 65 -1.48 -11.75 -2.87
C PHE A 65 -2.63 -11.78 -3.89
N LYS A 66 -2.35 -11.45 -5.16
CA LYS A 66 -3.35 -11.55 -6.22
C LYS A 66 -3.79 -13.00 -6.45
N ASP A 67 -2.84 -13.93 -6.49
CA ASP A 67 -3.13 -15.36 -6.72
C ASP A 67 -4.02 -15.95 -5.63
N GLU A 68 -3.76 -15.60 -4.37
CA GLU A 68 -4.58 -15.99 -3.23
C GLU A 68 -5.98 -15.36 -3.29
N LEU A 69 -6.05 -14.05 -3.60
CA LEU A 69 -7.32 -13.34 -3.69
C LEU A 69 -8.20 -13.90 -4.81
N LEU A 70 -7.63 -14.24 -5.97
CA LEU A 70 -8.37 -14.85 -7.08
C LEU A 70 -9.02 -16.17 -6.68
N LYS A 71 -8.29 -17.03 -5.96
CA LYS A 71 -8.77 -18.34 -5.51
C LYS A 71 -9.97 -18.25 -4.56
N SER A 72 -10.07 -17.17 -3.78
CA SER A 72 -11.09 -16.99 -2.74
C SER A 72 -12.07 -15.85 -3.05
N SER A 73 -11.98 -15.23 -4.22
CA SER A 73 -12.73 -14.02 -4.57
C SER A 73 -14.24 -14.21 -4.51
N ASP A 74 -14.76 -15.30 -5.08
CA ASP A 74 -16.20 -15.60 -5.08
C ASP A 74 -16.72 -15.83 -3.65
N ASP A 75 -15.97 -16.55 -2.81
CA ASP A 75 -16.33 -16.78 -1.41
C ASP A 75 -16.35 -15.46 -0.62
N PHE A 76 -15.37 -14.58 -0.84
CA PHE A 76 -15.36 -13.26 -0.20
C PHE A 76 -16.57 -12.41 -0.63
N ILE A 77 -16.92 -12.41 -1.92
CA ILE A 77 -18.10 -11.69 -2.41
C ILE A 77 -19.37 -12.20 -1.70
N GLN A 78 -19.53 -13.52 -1.60
CA GLN A 78 -20.69 -14.11 -0.92
C GLN A 78 -20.75 -13.72 0.55
N VAL A 79 -19.63 -13.80 1.28
CA VAL A 79 -19.59 -13.44 2.71
C VAL A 79 -19.94 -11.97 2.93
N VAL A 80 -19.36 -11.06 2.13
CA VAL A 80 -19.63 -9.62 2.21
C VAL A 80 -21.12 -9.33 1.94
N GLN A 81 -21.71 -9.99 0.94
CA GLN A 81 -23.13 -9.84 0.59
C GLN A 81 -24.07 -10.40 1.66
N GLN A 82 -23.82 -11.62 2.13
CA GLN A 82 -24.67 -12.28 3.12
C GLN A 82 -24.67 -11.56 4.46
N ALA A 83 -23.50 -11.08 4.89
CA ALA A 83 -23.37 -10.34 6.15
C ALA A 83 -23.73 -8.85 6.01
N GLN A 84 -24.09 -8.37 4.81
CA GLN A 84 -24.36 -6.97 4.50
C GLN A 84 -23.28 -6.04 5.02
N VAL A 85 -22.02 -6.41 4.77
CA VAL A 85 -20.86 -5.71 5.29
C VAL A 85 -20.65 -4.41 4.55
N VAL A 86 -20.54 -3.32 5.31
CA VAL A 86 -20.01 -2.04 4.87
C VAL A 86 -18.81 -1.71 5.73
N GLU A 87 -17.64 -1.58 5.11
CA GLU A 87 -16.38 -1.23 5.73
C GLU A 87 -15.84 0.06 5.11
N GLN A 88 -15.36 0.97 5.93
CA GLN A 88 -14.70 2.19 5.49
C GLN A 88 -13.35 2.36 6.17
N GLY A 89 -12.29 2.08 5.40
CA GLY A 89 -10.90 2.10 5.84
C GLY A 89 -10.29 3.50 5.84
N THR A 90 -9.51 3.77 6.87
CA THR A 90 -8.67 4.97 6.99
C THR A 90 -7.26 4.56 7.42
N VAL A 91 -6.24 5.18 6.84
CA VAL A 91 -4.83 4.89 7.15
C VAL A 91 -4.27 5.99 8.05
N GLN A 92 -3.92 5.64 9.28
CA GLN A 92 -3.36 6.57 10.26
C GLN A 92 -1.85 6.78 10.04
N ALA A 93 -1.12 5.72 9.69
CA ALA A 93 0.33 5.81 9.52
C ALA A 93 0.85 4.87 8.43
N VAL A 94 1.92 5.30 7.76
CA VAL A 94 2.64 4.53 6.74
C VAL A 94 4.13 4.75 6.95
N ALA A 95 4.91 3.67 6.93
CA ALA A 95 6.36 3.72 7.01
C ALA A 95 6.96 2.75 5.98
N VAL A 96 7.84 3.25 5.10
CA VAL A 96 8.58 2.41 4.15
C VAL A 96 9.85 1.90 4.82
N ASP A 97 10.07 0.60 4.79
CA ASP A 97 11.35 0.01 5.19
C ASP A 97 12.39 0.28 4.11
N ARG A 98 13.24 1.29 4.37
CA ARG A 98 14.28 1.73 3.44
C ARG A 98 15.35 0.67 3.16
N ASN A 99 15.51 -0.32 4.04
CA ASN A 99 16.48 -1.40 3.83
C ASN A 99 15.96 -2.44 2.84
N SER A 100 14.64 -2.55 2.69
CA SER A 100 13.98 -3.45 1.73
C SER A 100 13.78 -2.84 0.35
N MET A 101 13.97 -1.53 0.21
CA MET A 101 13.59 -0.77 -0.99
C MET A 101 14.59 -0.98 -2.13
N THR A 102 14.08 -1.47 -3.26
CA THR A 102 14.74 -1.52 -4.56
C THR A 102 14.11 -0.48 -5.50
N ASP A 103 14.47 -0.49 -6.78
CA ASP A 103 13.83 0.39 -7.78
C ASP A 103 12.36 0.00 -8.05
N ASP A 104 12.02 -1.28 -7.85
CA ASP A 104 10.72 -1.85 -8.22
C ASP A 104 9.93 -2.42 -7.04
N SER A 105 10.50 -2.48 -5.84
CA SER A 105 9.81 -3.10 -4.70
C SER A 105 10.21 -2.46 -3.37
N ALA A 106 9.28 -2.44 -2.41
CA ALA A 106 9.56 -2.05 -1.04
C ALA A 106 8.57 -2.69 -0.07
N VAL A 107 9.04 -3.02 1.13
CA VAL A 107 8.19 -3.37 2.27
C VAL A 107 7.69 -2.09 2.94
N VAL A 108 6.39 -2.04 3.21
CA VAL A 108 5.71 -0.89 3.80
C VAL A 108 4.86 -1.35 4.97
N LEU A 109 5.06 -0.73 6.13
CA LEU A 109 4.26 -0.93 7.32
C LEU A 109 3.11 0.07 7.31
N VAL A 110 1.88 -0.41 7.51
CA VAL A 110 0.67 0.41 7.48
C VAL A 110 -0.18 0.15 8.71
N ALA A 111 -0.53 1.24 9.42
CA ALA A 111 -1.53 1.22 10.47
C ALA A 111 -2.83 1.81 9.92
N SER A 112 -3.89 1.03 9.94
CA SER A 112 -5.21 1.43 9.46
C SER A 112 -6.31 1.08 10.45
N THR A 113 -7.46 1.74 10.31
CA THR A 113 -8.68 1.47 11.05
C THR A 113 -9.82 1.47 10.06
N SER A 114 -10.72 0.49 10.14
CA SER A 114 -11.95 0.46 9.36
C SER A 114 -13.16 0.55 10.28
N GLU A 115 -14.15 1.34 9.90
CA GLU A 115 -15.46 1.35 10.55
C GLU A 115 -16.34 0.29 9.89
N VAL A 116 -16.84 -0.67 10.67
CA VAL A 116 -17.62 -1.80 10.13
C VAL A 116 -19.09 -1.70 10.54
N THR A 117 -19.96 -1.87 9.56
CA THR A 117 -21.40 -2.05 9.73
C THR A 117 -21.81 -3.38 9.09
N ASN A 118 -22.69 -4.14 9.74
CA ASN A 118 -23.15 -5.43 9.21
C ASN A 118 -24.52 -5.84 9.76
N ALA A 119 -25.11 -6.89 9.17
CA ALA A 119 -26.40 -7.44 9.59
C ALA A 119 -26.37 -8.10 10.98
N ALA A 120 -25.19 -8.43 11.51
CA ALA A 120 -25.02 -9.00 12.85
C ALA A 120 -25.08 -7.93 13.98
N GLY A 121 -25.22 -6.65 13.63
CA GLY A 121 -25.45 -5.57 14.58
C GLY A 121 -24.27 -4.63 14.84
N ALA A 122 -23.15 -4.79 14.13
CA ALA A 122 -22.07 -3.81 14.15
C ALA A 122 -22.56 -2.46 13.60
N LYS A 123 -22.27 -1.36 14.28
CA LYS A 123 -22.74 -0.01 13.91
C LYS A 123 -21.57 0.96 13.93
N LYS A 124 -20.77 0.91 12.85
CA LYS A 124 -19.50 1.63 12.74
C LYS A 124 -18.50 1.22 13.82
N ASP A 125 -18.44 -0.07 14.08
CA ASP A 125 -17.52 -0.62 15.08
C ASP A 125 -16.09 -0.52 14.53
N PRO A 126 -15.13 0.06 15.26
CA PRO A 126 -13.77 0.25 14.76
C PRO A 126 -12.99 -1.06 14.79
N ARG A 127 -12.42 -1.45 13.63
CA ARG A 127 -11.45 -2.55 13.50
C ARG A 127 -10.09 -1.99 13.14
N LYS A 128 -9.09 -2.27 13.98
CA LYS A 128 -7.71 -1.82 13.76
C LYS A 128 -6.92 -2.89 13.03
N TYR A 129 -6.12 -2.47 12.06
CA TYR A 129 -5.23 -3.34 11.30
C TYR A 129 -3.80 -2.82 11.35
N ARG A 130 -2.87 -3.73 11.61
CA ARG A 130 -1.44 -3.54 11.39
C ARG A 130 -1.04 -4.44 10.23
N LEU A 131 -0.58 -3.83 9.15
CA LEU A 131 -0.29 -4.53 7.91
C LEU A 131 1.18 -4.36 7.56
N ILE A 132 1.80 -5.45 7.15
CA ILE A 132 3.07 -5.42 6.40
C ILE A 132 2.70 -5.69 4.95
N VAL A 133 2.98 -4.74 4.08
CA VAL A 133 2.61 -4.80 2.67
C VAL A 133 3.87 -4.72 1.83
N THR A 134 4.10 -5.71 0.97
CA THR A 134 5.11 -5.58 -0.08
C THR A 134 4.46 -4.91 -1.27
N ILE A 135 4.99 -3.75 -1.66
CA ILE A 135 4.62 -3.03 -2.87
C ILE A 135 5.61 -3.40 -3.96
N THR A 136 5.12 -3.78 -5.13
CA THR A 136 5.94 -4.18 -6.26
C THR A 136 5.40 -3.53 -7.53
N ARG A 137 6.31 -3.07 -8.39
CA ARG A 137 5.99 -2.51 -9.70
C ARG A 137 5.52 -3.61 -10.64
N ASP A 138 4.35 -3.39 -11.22
CA ASP A 138 3.71 -4.23 -12.22
C ASP A 138 3.34 -3.35 -13.41
N GLY A 139 4.19 -3.36 -14.45
CA GLY A 139 4.11 -2.40 -15.55
C GLY A 139 4.48 -0.99 -15.08
N ASP A 140 3.56 -0.04 -15.28
CA ASP A 140 3.69 1.36 -14.88
C ASP A 140 3.10 1.66 -13.49
N GLN A 141 2.52 0.65 -12.83
CA GLN A 141 1.81 0.80 -11.55
C GLN A 141 2.53 0.11 -10.40
N LEU A 142 2.45 0.70 -9.22
CA LEU A 142 2.83 0.05 -7.97
C LEU A 142 1.62 -0.66 -7.37
N LYS A 143 1.75 -1.96 -7.09
CA LYS A 143 0.67 -2.82 -6.59
C LYS A 143 1.10 -3.61 -5.37
N MET A 144 0.14 -4.10 -4.59
CA MET A 144 0.42 -4.96 -3.43
C MET A 144 0.71 -6.38 -3.90
N SER A 145 1.95 -6.84 -3.74
CA SER A 145 2.37 -8.20 -4.11
C SER A 145 2.23 -9.20 -2.95
N LYS A 146 2.26 -8.70 -1.72
CA LYS A 146 2.08 -9.46 -0.48
C LYS A 146 1.44 -8.59 0.59
N VAL A 147 0.51 -9.16 1.37
CA VAL A 147 -0.13 -8.49 2.50
C VAL A 147 -0.13 -9.45 3.70
N GLU A 148 0.38 -8.98 4.83
CA GLU A 148 0.44 -9.75 6.08
C GLU A 148 -0.19 -8.96 7.22
N PHE A 149 -1.10 -9.59 7.94
CA PHE A 149 -1.72 -9.04 9.14
C PHE A 149 -0.86 -9.34 10.35
N VAL A 150 -0.50 -8.30 11.11
CA VAL A 150 0.27 -8.42 12.34
C VAL A 150 -0.67 -8.30 13.54
N PRO A 151 -0.63 -9.26 14.49
CA PRO A 151 -1.47 -9.23 15.69
C PRO A 151 -1.19 -8.02 16.55
#